data_AF-S6G433-F1
#
_entry.id   AF-S6G433-F1
#
_cell.length_a   1.000
_cell.length_b   1.000
_cell.length_c   1.000
_cell.angle_alpha   90.00
_cell.angle_beta   90.00
_cell.angle_gamma   90.00
#
_symmetry.space_group_name_H-M   'P 1'
#
loop_
_entity.id
_entity.type
_entity.pdbx_description
1 polymer ?
#
loop_
_entity_poly.entity_id
_entity_poly.type
_entity_poly.pdbx_seq_one_letter_code
_entity_poly.pdbx_strand_id
1 'polypeptide(L)'
;MKKIFNLFLLIFISLASLFSSSFNITKNTFNSNYHITQNTDLNKNDFDENKHVTWGGHALRYFLYKNSSASYIEEHRNEYDKLVKALIDIGLENAPGTIDNLDVKNKEFKYTFLSSAIVVSKYGSTEPEEFFAESFSRYISSNDKQKNTTYYLLDHFFNNTFQKLKSANLGGILDDKKWEVIEEIINEDFKERHKKDNFFGYDIFLKNTNLSSQELGYEKDKDFGFFSPKYITSTLKYITLDIYKTYTRESFLSKEHIPFFDVKPWEAAIEISENELSKIKFDKEGTLETISKIRSMLKSFANAQLYNPFKDKKINKNEETITYKNFDELNNHWKKKSLFNFKLHSAINLEKTINNLDNKTFLDQNEWFSKDDLKKTLVKLFNKVEQITNNRFKDIFINLIITNHKTIDLGKRSSQGVNGVTLTRISDNDKKSPIFSYVVIRTKSFIEKDTKESFLDSWFSSNHVFQTVNHEFGHILDYFLAQTEEQAKANKKSFNEAFWARHQPRNLYSSDKSQSRIINLKIVLFISLIIVSSSSIVALIFIIHKRKKH
;
A
#
# COMPACT_ATOMS: atom_id res chain seq x y z
N MET A 1 58.33 -15.88 -44.88
CA MET A 1 57.75 -16.20 -43.55
C MET A 1 57.25 -14.97 -42.80
N LYS A 2 58.03 -13.87 -42.74
CA LYS A 2 57.63 -12.60 -42.09
C LYS A 2 56.22 -12.10 -42.47
N LYS A 3 55.84 -12.12 -43.75
CA LYS A 3 54.53 -11.65 -44.22
C LYS A 3 53.34 -12.48 -43.70
N ILE A 4 53.47 -13.81 -43.66
CA ILE A 4 52.42 -14.72 -43.17
C ILE A 4 52.29 -14.63 -41.65
N PHE A 5 53.42 -14.56 -40.95
CA PHE A 5 53.45 -14.35 -39.50
C PHE A 5 52.83 -13.01 -39.11
N ASN A 6 53.16 -11.93 -39.84
CA ASN A 6 52.59 -10.60 -39.58
C ASN A 6 51.08 -10.57 -39.84
N LEU A 7 50.59 -11.24 -40.89
CA LEU A 7 49.15 -11.35 -41.15
C LEU A 7 48.43 -12.10 -40.01
N PHE A 8 49.04 -13.17 -39.51
CA PHE A 8 48.50 -13.94 -38.39
C PHE A 8 48.47 -13.12 -37.09
N LEU A 9 49.55 -12.40 -36.80
CA LEU A 9 49.64 -11.50 -35.65
C LEU A 9 48.56 -10.42 -35.72
N LEU A 10 48.29 -9.88 -36.91
CA LEU A 10 47.26 -8.87 -37.14
C LEU A 10 45.85 -9.42 -36.88
N ILE A 11 45.56 -10.64 -37.33
CA ILE A 11 44.28 -11.33 -37.07
C ILE A 11 44.14 -11.64 -35.57
N PHE A 12 45.22 -12.07 -34.91
CA PHE A 12 45.20 -12.33 -33.47
C PHE A 12 44.97 -11.05 -32.65
N ILE A 13 45.64 -9.95 -33.00
CA ILE A 13 45.47 -8.65 -32.34
C ILE A 13 44.06 -8.08 -32.59
N SER A 14 43.49 -8.25 -33.79
CA SER A 14 42.12 -7.80 -34.07
C SER A 14 41.08 -8.61 -33.28
N LEU A 15 41.25 -9.92 -33.19
CA LEU A 15 40.41 -10.79 -32.36
C LEU A 15 40.57 -10.48 -30.87
N ALA A 16 41.80 -10.28 -30.38
CA ALA A 16 42.08 -9.95 -28.99
C ALA A 16 41.52 -8.58 -28.61
N SER A 17 41.60 -7.57 -29.50
CA SER A 17 41.03 -6.24 -29.26
C SER A 17 39.51 -6.21 -29.31
N LEU A 18 38.87 -7.00 -30.17
CA LEU A 18 37.41 -7.25 -30.13
C LEU A 18 37.00 -7.95 -28.82
N PHE A 19 37.86 -8.83 -28.27
CA PHE A 19 37.63 -9.49 -26.99
C PHE A 19 37.85 -8.55 -25.77
N SER A 20 38.88 -7.71 -25.80
CA SER A 20 39.15 -6.74 -24.72
C SER A 20 38.13 -5.59 -24.70
N SER A 21 37.65 -5.14 -25.87
CA SER A 21 36.62 -4.10 -25.97
C SER A 21 35.26 -4.61 -25.45
N SER A 22 34.90 -5.86 -25.72
CA SER A 22 33.71 -6.50 -25.14
C SER A 22 33.82 -6.72 -23.61
N PHE A 23 35.03 -6.95 -23.08
CA PHE A 23 35.28 -7.01 -21.63
C PHE A 23 35.18 -5.63 -20.93
N ASN A 24 35.65 -4.56 -21.57
CA ASN A 24 35.60 -3.22 -20.99
C ASN A 24 34.20 -2.57 -21.06
N ILE A 25 33.37 -2.92 -22.03
CA ILE A 25 31.97 -2.47 -22.10
C ILE A 25 31.14 -3.02 -20.92
N THR A 26 31.58 -4.11 -20.28
CA THR A 26 30.81 -4.77 -19.21
C THR A 26 31.30 -4.49 -17.78
N LYS A 27 32.48 -3.92 -17.56
CA LYS A 27 32.90 -3.53 -16.19
C LYS A 27 32.01 -2.45 -15.56
N ASN A 28 31.33 -1.64 -16.37
CA ASN A 28 30.36 -0.63 -15.92
C ASN A 28 28.93 -1.17 -15.68
N THR A 29 28.67 -2.47 -15.86
CA THR A 29 27.30 -3.04 -15.77
C THR A 29 27.14 -4.24 -14.86
N PHE A 30 28.22 -4.76 -14.25
CA PHE A 30 28.16 -6.00 -13.47
C PHE A 30 28.78 -5.81 -12.08
N ASN A 31 28.04 -5.13 -11.19
CA ASN A 31 28.22 -5.30 -9.76
C ASN A 31 27.05 -6.15 -9.25
N SER A 32 27.33 -7.39 -8.86
CA SER A 32 26.37 -8.47 -8.57
C SER A 32 25.71 -8.37 -7.19
N ASN A 33 25.52 -7.16 -6.68
CA ASN A 33 24.49 -6.90 -5.69
C ASN A 33 23.31 -6.31 -6.47
N TYR A 34 22.27 -7.12 -6.68
CA TYR A 34 21.04 -6.64 -7.27
C TYR A 34 20.35 -5.68 -6.31
N HIS A 35 20.80 -4.43 -6.37
CA HIS A 35 20.08 -3.31 -5.85
C HIS A 35 18.95 -3.02 -6.82
N ILE A 36 17.75 -2.76 -6.31
CA ILE A 36 16.79 -1.89 -7.01
C ILE A 36 17.42 -0.49 -6.96
N THR A 37 18.57 -0.30 -7.64
CA THR A 37 19.23 1.00 -7.70
C THR A 37 18.31 1.90 -8.48
N GLN A 38 17.98 3.03 -7.87
CA GLN A 38 17.33 4.22 -8.43
C GLN A 38 18.18 4.82 -9.57
N ASN A 39 18.57 4.04 -10.58
CA ASN A 39 19.49 4.49 -11.62
C ASN A 39 18.80 5.32 -12.72
N THR A 40 17.72 6.01 -12.36
CA THR A 40 17.12 7.12 -13.07
C THR A 40 16.57 8.10 -12.03
N ASP A 41 17.35 9.11 -11.64
CA ASP A 41 16.92 10.41 -11.09
C ASP A 41 15.96 10.48 -9.88
N LEU A 42 15.60 9.37 -9.23
CA LEU A 42 14.65 9.36 -8.11
C LEU A 42 15.36 9.60 -6.77
N ASN A 43 15.85 10.83 -6.57
CA ASN A 43 16.51 11.22 -5.33
C ASN A 43 15.59 11.04 -4.10
N LYS A 44 16.19 10.55 -3.01
CA LYS A 44 15.56 10.20 -1.73
C LYS A 44 14.71 11.31 -1.09
N ASN A 45 14.97 12.57 -1.42
CA ASN A 45 14.24 13.72 -0.86
C ASN A 45 12.82 13.86 -1.42
N ASP A 46 12.52 13.23 -2.57
CA ASP A 46 11.24 13.42 -3.26
C ASP A 46 10.10 12.55 -2.72
N PHE A 47 10.38 11.59 -1.82
CA PHE A 47 9.38 10.64 -1.33
C PHE A 47 9.06 10.77 0.16
N ASP A 48 10.03 11.15 1.02
CA ASP A 48 9.83 11.22 2.48
C ASP A 48 9.22 12.55 2.98
N GLU A 49 9.40 13.68 2.26
CA GLU A 49 8.89 15.00 2.68
C GLU A 49 7.45 15.30 2.24
N ASN A 50 6.81 14.35 1.54
CA ASN A 50 5.57 14.60 0.80
C ASN A 50 4.31 13.95 1.40
N LYS A 51 4.37 13.49 2.65
CA LYS A 51 3.20 12.99 3.42
C LYS A 51 2.01 13.95 3.48
N HIS A 52 2.21 15.23 3.14
CA HIS A 52 1.16 16.25 3.17
C HIS A 52 0.32 16.35 1.88
N VAL A 53 0.63 15.55 0.85
CA VAL A 53 -0.11 15.57 -0.43
C VAL A 53 -1.32 14.64 -0.41
N THR A 54 -1.26 13.56 0.36
CA THR A 54 -2.37 12.62 0.55
C THR A 54 -3.36 13.16 1.57
N TRP A 55 -4.64 13.13 1.22
CA TRP A 55 -5.71 13.65 2.09
C TRP A 55 -7.00 12.83 2.02
N GLY A 56 -7.06 11.81 1.16
CA GLY A 56 -8.21 10.93 1.03
C GLY A 56 -8.54 10.22 2.34
N GLY A 57 -7.52 9.88 3.14
CA GLY A 57 -7.67 9.38 4.50
C GLY A 57 -8.49 10.29 5.41
N HIS A 58 -8.15 11.58 5.47
CA HIS A 58 -8.90 12.57 6.26
C HIS A 58 -10.36 12.68 5.78
N ALA A 59 -10.56 12.79 4.47
CA ALA A 59 -11.89 12.85 3.87
C ALA A 59 -12.73 11.60 4.20
N LEU A 60 -12.14 10.41 4.13
CA LEU A 60 -12.83 9.16 4.46
C LEU A 60 -13.18 9.07 5.95
N ARG A 61 -12.27 9.44 6.85
CA ARG A 61 -12.55 9.48 8.30
C ARG A 61 -13.72 10.41 8.61
N TYR A 62 -13.74 11.60 8.01
CA TYR A 62 -14.86 12.55 8.16
C TYR A 62 -16.16 12.02 7.56
N PHE A 63 -16.11 11.41 6.37
CA PHE A 63 -17.28 10.77 5.76
C PHE A 63 -17.88 9.70 6.67
N LEU A 64 -17.05 8.83 7.27
CA LEU A 64 -17.50 7.79 8.18
C LEU A 64 -18.09 8.37 9.47
N TYR A 65 -17.47 9.42 10.04
CA TYR A 65 -18.07 10.16 11.15
C TYR A 65 -19.42 10.73 10.77
N LYS A 66 -19.53 11.38 9.61
CA LYS A 66 -20.76 12.04 9.19
C LYS A 66 -21.90 11.06 8.94
N ASN A 67 -21.57 9.84 8.55
CA ASN A 67 -22.52 8.73 8.36
C ASN A 67 -22.71 7.86 9.62
N SER A 68 -22.32 8.35 10.80
CA SER A 68 -22.57 7.69 12.08
C SER A 68 -23.64 8.40 12.89
N SER A 69 -24.33 7.66 13.76
CA SER A 69 -25.35 8.25 14.64
C SER A 69 -24.77 9.31 15.59
N ALA A 70 -23.46 9.29 15.87
CA ALA A 70 -22.74 10.35 16.57
C ALA A 70 -22.70 11.71 15.84
N SER A 71 -23.15 11.78 14.59
CA SER A 71 -23.17 13.02 13.79
C SER A 71 -24.57 13.52 13.42
N TYR A 72 -25.62 12.71 13.61
CA TYR A 72 -26.99 13.08 13.24
C TYR A 72 -28.05 12.78 14.30
N ILE A 73 -27.71 12.07 15.38
CA ILE A 73 -28.57 11.91 16.57
C ILE A 73 -27.93 12.71 17.70
N GLU A 74 -28.65 13.70 18.24
CA GLU A 74 -28.12 14.64 19.24
C GLU A 74 -27.66 13.94 20.53
N GLU A 75 -28.48 13.03 21.07
CA GLU A 75 -28.14 12.24 22.25
C GLU A 75 -26.85 11.43 22.03
N HIS A 76 -26.74 10.75 20.89
CA HIS A 76 -25.57 9.94 20.58
C HIS A 76 -24.31 10.79 20.40
N ARG A 77 -24.45 11.99 19.80
CA ARG A 77 -23.36 12.96 19.67
C ARG A 77 -22.85 13.40 21.03
N ASN A 78 -23.76 13.76 21.94
CA ASN A 78 -23.39 14.25 23.27
C ASN A 78 -22.62 13.19 24.07
N GLU A 79 -23.08 11.94 24.06
CA GLU A 79 -22.36 10.84 24.73
C GLU A 79 -21.02 10.53 24.06
N TYR A 80 -20.97 10.56 22.74
CA TYR A 80 -19.72 10.37 22.00
C TYR A 80 -18.70 11.48 22.27
N ASP A 81 -19.13 12.74 22.33
CA ASP A 81 -18.26 13.88 22.61
C ASP A 81 -17.73 13.85 24.05
N LYS A 82 -18.53 13.39 25.02
CA LYS A 82 -18.07 13.12 26.39
C LYS A 82 -16.99 12.04 26.41
N LEU A 83 -17.20 10.92 25.70
CA LEU A 83 -16.21 9.85 25.58
C LEU A 83 -14.91 10.39 24.98
N VAL A 84 -14.98 11.06 23.83
CA VAL A 84 -13.81 11.60 23.13
C VAL A 84 -13.04 12.56 24.02
N LYS A 85 -13.73 13.50 24.70
CA LYS A 85 -13.11 14.43 25.63
C LYS A 85 -12.38 13.69 26.74
N ALA A 86 -13.03 12.71 27.36
CA ALA A 86 -12.41 11.92 28.43
C ALA A 86 -11.15 11.18 27.93
N LEU A 87 -11.19 10.58 26.74
CA LEU A 87 -10.02 9.92 26.14
C LEU A 87 -8.86 10.88 25.89
N ILE A 88 -9.15 12.08 25.39
CA ILE A 88 -8.15 13.13 25.16
C ILE A 88 -7.56 13.61 26.49
N ASP A 89 -8.39 13.88 27.49
CA ASP A 89 -7.97 14.35 28.81
C ASP A 89 -7.01 13.35 29.47
N ILE A 90 -7.29 12.04 29.40
CA ILE A 90 -6.36 10.99 29.87
C ILE A 90 -5.06 10.99 29.07
N GLY A 91 -5.15 11.07 27.75
CA GLY A 91 -3.99 11.04 26.86
C GLY A 91 -3.05 12.22 27.07
N LEU A 92 -3.59 13.35 27.52
CA LEU A 92 -2.88 14.61 27.74
C LEU A 92 -2.58 14.92 29.21
N GLU A 93 -3.00 14.08 30.17
CA GLU A 93 -2.85 14.32 31.61
C GLU A 93 -1.42 14.69 32.04
N ASN A 94 -0.42 14.13 31.34
CA ASN A 94 1.01 14.36 31.60
C ASN A 94 1.72 15.19 30.52
N ALA A 95 0.98 15.89 29.65
CA ALA A 95 1.57 16.71 28.60
C ALA A 95 2.29 17.94 29.20
N PRO A 96 3.60 18.15 28.94
CA PRO A 96 4.39 19.19 29.62
C PRO A 96 4.09 20.66 29.24
N GLY A 97 3.00 20.99 28.52
CA GLY A 97 2.70 22.37 28.09
C GLY A 97 1.45 22.53 27.21
N THR A 98 1.19 23.76 26.75
CA THR A 98 0.08 24.11 25.85
C THR A 98 0.29 23.53 24.44
N ILE A 99 -0.78 23.04 23.81
CA ILE A 99 -0.76 22.42 22.49
C ILE A 99 -1.28 23.41 21.44
N ASP A 100 -0.46 23.75 20.45
CA ASP A 100 -0.90 24.54 19.30
C ASP A 100 -1.96 23.79 18.49
N ASN A 101 -2.98 24.50 18.02
CA ASN A 101 -4.08 23.95 17.22
C ASN A 101 -4.84 22.78 17.89
N LEU A 102 -4.91 22.77 19.23
CA LEU A 102 -5.59 21.72 20.01
C LEU A 102 -7.03 21.45 19.52
N ASP A 103 -7.78 22.49 19.15
CA ASP A 103 -9.15 22.33 18.64
C ASP A 103 -9.21 21.54 17.33
N VAL A 104 -8.27 21.77 16.41
CA VAL A 104 -8.16 21.02 15.15
C VAL A 104 -7.78 19.57 15.45
N LYS A 105 -6.81 19.36 16.34
CA LYS A 105 -6.36 18.00 16.73
C LYS A 105 -7.43 17.22 17.48
N ASN A 106 -8.24 17.87 18.30
CA ASN A 106 -9.38 17.24 18.96
C ASN A 106 -10.44 16.80 17.94
N LYS A 107 -10.69 17.60 16.90
CA LYS A 107 -11.56 17.19 15.78
C LYS A 107 -10.98 16.01 14.99
N GLU A 108 -9.70 16.04 14.67
CA GLU A 108 -9.04 14.92 13.98
C GLU A 108 -9.06 13.64 14.80
N PHE A 109 -8.81 13.72 16.11
CA PHE A 109 -8.92 12.61 17.04
C PHE A 109 -10.34 12.03 17.04
N LYS A 110 -11.35 12.91 17.14
CA LYS A 110 -12.76 12.53 17.09
C LYS A 110 -13.06 11.71 15.84
N TYR A 111 -12.70 12.20 14.65
CA TYR A 111 -12.97 11.46 13.42
C TYR A 111 -12.18 10.15 13.34
N THR A 112 -10.90 10.19 13.74
CA THR A 112 -10.00 9.04 13.72
C THR A 112 -10.50 7.93 14.64
N PHE A 113 -10.80 8.24 15.90
CA PHE A 113 -11.23 7.26 16.90
C PHE A 113 -12.49 6.50 16.48
N LEU A 114 -13.52 7.21 16.01
CA LEU A 114 -14.71 6.55 15.50
C LEU A 114 -14.43 5.76 14.21
N SER A 115 -13.65 6.31 13.30
CA SER A 115 -13.34 5.64 12.04
C SER A 115 -12.57 4.33 12.25
N SER A 116 -11.71 4.23 13.27
CA SER A 116 -11.03 3.00 13.69
C SER A 116 -11.98 1.96 14.30
N ALA A 117 -13.17 2.36 14.73
CA ALA A 117 -14.24 1.44 15.10
C ALA A 117 -14.97 0.88 13.88
N ILE A 118 -15.06 1.72 12.85
CA ILE A 118 -15.76 1.39 11.61
C ILE A 118 -14.90 0.48 10.73
N VAL A 119 -13.62 0.81 10.58
CA VAL A 119 -12.63 0.02 9.85
C VAL A 119 -11.59 -0.49 10.85
N VAL A 120 -11.80 -1.72 11.29
CA VAL A 120 -10.91 -2.40 12.26
C VAL A 120 -9.54 -2.66 11.61
N SER A 121 -8.53 -1.88 12.01
CA SER A 121 -7.13 -2.02 11.60
C SER A 121 -6.23 -1.20 12.52
N LYS A 122 -5.30 -1.88 13.21
CA LYS A 122 -4.27 -1.20 14.01
C LYS A 122 -3.37 -0.40 13.10
N TYR A 123 -3.01 -0.94 11.94
CA TYR A 123 -2.16 -0.26 10.98
C TYR A 123 -2.85 0.98 10.40
N GLY A 124 -4.13 0.88 10.05
CA GLY A 124 -4.94 2.03 9.59
C GLY A 124 -5.20 3.10 10.67
N SER A 125 -5.01 2.78 11.94
CA SER A 125 -5.12 3.75 13.03
C SER A 125 -3.87 4.62 13.21
N THR A 126 -2.78 4.32 12.48
CA THR A 126 -1.51 5.04 12.62
C THR A 126 -1.52 6.40 11.92
N GLU A 127 -1.91 6.43 10.65
CA GLU A 127 -1.86 7.63 9.80
C GLU A 127 -3.08 7.62 8.84
N PRO A 128 -3.57 8.78 8.37
CA PRO A 128 -4.70 8.87 7.43
C PRO A 128 -4.50 8.07 6.13
N GLU A 129 -3.28 8.07 5.57
CA GLU A 129 -2.95 7.33 4.34
C GLU A 129 -3.11 5.83 4.52
N GLU A 130 -2.64 5.32 5.66
CA GLU A 130 -2.77 3.91 6.03
C GLU A 130 -4.24 3.58 6.27
N PHE A 131 -5.01 4.48 6.88
CA PHE A 131 -6.46 4.31 7.04
C PHE A 131 -7.17 4.18 5.69
N PHE A 132 -6.81 5.01 4.72
CA PHE A 132 -7.38 4.97 3.38
C PHE A 132 -7.04 3.65 2.67
N ALA A 133 -5.77 3.24 2.72
CA ALA A 133 -5.29 2.01 2.11
C ALA A 133 -5.95 0.76 2.72
N GLU A 134 -6.06 0.72 4.04
CA GLU A 134 -6.76 -0.35 4.77
C GLU A 134 -8.25 -0.39 4.47
N SER A 135 -8.90 0.77 4.42
CA SER A 135 -10.32 0.86 4.07
C SER A 135 -10.57 0.33 2.66
N PHE A 136 -9.72 0.69 1.69
CA PHE A 136 -9.80 0.15 0.34
C PHE A 136 -9.53 -1.36 0.31
N SER A 137 -8.51 -1.83 1.04
CA SER A 137 -8.17 -3.25 1.16
C SER A 137 -9.34 -4.07 1.71
N ARG A 138 -10.00 -3.59 2.76
CA ARG A 138 -11.22 -4.21 3.31
C ARG A 138 -12.35 -4.23 2.29
N TYR A 139 -12.63 -3.10 1.64
CA TYR A 139 -13.69 -2.98 0.64
C TYR A 139 -13.53 -4.00 -0.49
N ILE A 140 -12.34 -4.08 -1.09
CA ILE A 140 -12.09 -4.95 -2.24
C ILE A 140 -12.00 -6.43 -1.85
N SER A 141 -11.57 -6.73 -0.62
CA SER A 141 -11.35 -8.10 -0.16
C SER A 141 -12.60 -8.76 0.42
N SER A 142 -13.59 -7.96 0.87
CA SER A 142 -14.81 -8.48 1.50
C SER A 142 -15.57 -9.43 0.58
N ASN A 143 -15.86 -10.63 1.08
CA ASN A 143 -16.80 -11.56 0.45
C ASN A 143 -18.25 -11.26 0.85
N ASP A 144 -19.23 -11.94 0.25
CA ASP A 144 -20.65 -11.66 0.49
C ASP A 144 -21.08 -11.85 1.95
N LYS A 145 -20.45 -12.77 2.71
CA LYS A 145 -20.74 -12.98 4.14
C LYS A 145 -20.18 -11.88 5.03
N GLN A 146 -19.10 -11.22 4.58
CA GLN A 146 -18.43 -10.14 5.30
C GLN A 146 -19.08 -8.77 5.09
N LYS A 147 -20.09 -8.67 4.20
CA LYS A 147 -20.77 -7.40 3.91
C LYS A 147 -21.60 -6.97 5.12
N ASN A 148 -21.16 -5.88 5.76
CA ASN A 148 -21.80 -5.24 6.89
C ASN A 148 -21.97 -3.73 6.60
N THR A 149 -22.45 -2.97 7.58
CA THR A 149 -22.61 -1.51 7.46
C THR A 149 -21.34 -0.82 6.95
N THR A 150 -20.16 -1.21 7.45
CA THR A 150 -18.87 -0.70 6.96
C THR A 150 -18.69 -0.94 5.47
N TYR A 151 -18.92 -2.16 4.98
CA TYR A 151 -18.79 -2.47 3.57
C TYR A 151 -19.64 -1.54 2.71
N TYR A 152 -20.91 -1.31 3.07
CA TYR A 152 -21.79 -0.46 2.28
C TYR A 152 -21.45 1.03 2.37
N LEU A 153 -20.90 1.49 3.50
CA LEU A 153 -20.38 2.85 3.61
C LEU A 153 -19.13 3.05 2.74
N LEU A 154 -18.21 2.08 2.75
CA LEU A 154 -17.02 2.10 1.90
C LEU A 154 -17.39 1.99 0.40
N ASP A 155 -18.32 1.12 0.05
CA ASP A 155 -18.84 0.99 -1.32
C ASP A 155 -19.42 2.32 -1.82
N HIS A 156 -20.22 3.00 -0.98
CA HIS A 156 -20.75 4.31 -1.32
C HIS A 156 -19.64 5.36 -1.46
N PHE A 157 -18.69 5.39 -0.52
CA PHE A 157 -17.58 6.35 -0.58
C PHE A 157 -16.77 6.18 -1.85
N PHE A 158 -16.30 4.97 -2.15
CA PHE A 158 -15.42 4.72 -3.30
C PHE A 158 -16.13 4.89 -4.64
N ASN A 159 -17.42 4.57 -4.75
CA ASN A 159 -18.15 4.67 -6.02
C ASN A 159 -18.88 5.99 -6.24
N ASN A 160 -19.17 6.77 -5.19
CA ASN A 160 -19.92 8.03 -5.31
C ASN A 160 -19.14 9.22 -4.75
N THR A 161 -18.88 9.22 -3.44
CA THR A 161 -18.25 10.38 -2.76
C THR A 161 -16.86 10.68 -3.32
N PHE A 162 -16.05 9.66 -3.59
CA PHE A 162 -14.72 9.77 -4.19
C PHE A 162 -14.77 10.50 -5.54
N GLN A 163 -15.77 10.20 -6.38
CA GLN A 163 -15.91 10.84 -7.68
C GLN A 163 -16.33 12.31 -7.56
N LYS A 164 -17.20 12.64 -6.60
CA LYS A 164 -17.57 14.03 -6.27
C LYS A 164 -16.32 14.82 -5.82
N LEU A 165 -15.54 14.26 -4.88
CA LEU A 165 -14.28 14.84 -4.40
C LEU A 165 -13.27 15.03 -5.52
N LYS A 166 -13.08 14.02 -6.38
CA LYS A 166 -12.15 14.12 -7.53
C LYS A 166 -12.59 15.19 -8.53
N SER A 167 -13.88 15.33 -8.77
CA SER A 167 -14.43 16.31 -9.72
C SER A 167 -14.28 17.75 -9.24
N ALA A 168 -14.18 17.98 -7.93
CA ALA A 168 -13.89 19.29 -7.35
C ALA A 168 -12.44 19.77 -7.57
N ASN A 169 -11.56 18.93 -8.13
CA ASN A 169 -10.17 19.27 -8.50
C ASN A 169 -9.34 19.83 -7.33
N LEU A 170 -9.49 19.22 -6.16
CA LEU A 170 -8.85 19.61 -4.90
C LEU A 170 -7.40 19.11 -4.74
N GLY A 171 -6.67 18.97 -5.85
CA GLY A 171 -5.35 18.35 -5.85
C GLY A 171 -4.28 19.15 -5.09
N GLY A 172 -3.15 18.48 -4.81
CA GLY A 172 -2.01 19.04 -4.08
C GLY A 172 -2.12 18.94 -2.56
N ILE A 173 -1.30 19.71 -1.84
CA ILE A 173 -1.31 19.75 -0.37
C ILE A 173 -2.67 20.22 0.16
N LEU A 174 -3.18 19.55 1.19
CA LEU A 174 -4.40 19.95 1.89
C LEU A 174 -4.18 21.27 2.66
N ASP A 175 -5.10 22.22 2.48
CA ASP A 175 -5.18 23.47 3.23
C ASP A 175 -6.61 23.69 3.72
N ASP A 176 -6.82 24.68 4.60
CA ASP A 176 -8.13 24.94 5.23
C ASP A 176 -9.23 25.19 4.19
N LYS A 177 -8.94 25.92 3.10
CA LYS A 177 -9.93 26.21 2.05
C LYS A 177 -10.34 24.95 1.31
N LYS A 178 -9.39 24.07 0.99
CA LYS A 178 -9.69 22.77 0.39
C LYS A 178 -10.47 21.89 1.36
N TRP A 179 -10.12 21.92 2.65
CA TRP A 179 -10.84 21.18 3.67
C TRP A 179 -12.30 21.61 3.80
N GLU A 180 -12.60 22.92 3.78
CA GLU A 180 -13.97 23.43 3.78
C GLU A 180 -14.79 22.86 2.61
N VAL A 181 -14.22 22.82 1.40
CA VAL A 181 -14.89 22.25 0.22
C VAL A 181 -15.09 20.73 0.36
N ILE A 182 -14.12 20.01 0.93
CA ILE A 182 -14.24 18.57 1.22
C ILE A 182 -15.40 18.32 2.19
N GLU A 183 -15.49 19.10 3.27
CA GLU A 183 -16.57 18.99 4.25
C GLU A 183 -17.91 19.29 3.62
N GLU A 184 -18.03 20.34 2.79
CA GLU A 184 -19.25 20.67 2.08
C GLU A 184 -19.73 19.52 1.20
N ILE A 185 -18.86 18.97 0.34
CA ILE A 185 -19.18 17.84 -0.55
C ILE A 185 -19.69 16.63 0.24
N ILE A 186 -19.01 16.29 1.35
CA ILE A 186 -19.40 15.16 2.20
C ILE A 186 -20.72 15.43 2.92
N ASN A 187 -20.94 16.66 3.39
CA ASN A 187 -22.18 17.05 4.05
C ASN A 187 -23.38 17.06 3.10
N GLU A 188 -23.18 17.49 1.85
CA GLU A 188 -24.20 17.42 0.81
C GLU A 188 -24.53 15.97 0.44
N ASP A 189 -23.51 15.14 0.22
CA ASP A 189 -23.69 13.70 -0.05
C ASP A 189 -24.44 12.99 1.08
N PHE A 190 -24.13 13.33 2.33
CA PHE A 190 -24.86 12.85 3.49
C PHE A 190 -26.33 13.31 3.47
N LYS A 191 -26.61 14.61 3.25
CA LYS A 191 -27.98 15.16 3.19
C LYS A 191 -28.80 14.48 2.09
N GLU A 192 -28.21 14.22 0.93
CA GLU A 192 -28.86 13.51 -0.18
C GLU A 192 -29.23 12.07 0.19
N ARG A 193 -28.31 11.35 0.83
CA ARG A 193 -28.54 9.96 1.25
C ARG A 193 -29.56 9.86 2.38
N HIS A 194 -29.48 10.75 3.36
CA HIS A 194 -30.33 10.72 4.55
C HIS A 194 -31.81 11.02 4.23
N LYS A 195 -32.10 11.61 3.06
CA LYS A 195 -33.47 11.79 2.56
C LYS A 195 -34.07 10.53 1.93
N LYS A 196 -33.29 9.48 1.68
CA LYS A 196 -33.78 8.25 1.03
C LYS A 196 -34.38 7.30 2.05
N ASP A 197 -35.48 6.65 1.69
CA ASP A 197 -36.20 5.68 2.54
C ASP A 197 -35.34 4.47 2.97
N ASN A 198 -34.24 4.22 2.26
CA ASN A 198 -33.30 3.13 2.54
C ASN A 198 -31.97 3.61 3.12
N PHE A 199 -31.94 4.79 3.76
CA PHE A 199 -30.76 5.26 4.45
C PHE A 199 -30.25 4.22 5.46
N PHE A 200 -28.94 4.03 5.49
CA PHE A 200 -28.25 3.27 6.51
C PHE A 200 -27.01 4.07 6.95
N GLY A 201 -26.78 4.07 8.26
CA GLY A 201 -25.64 4.69 8.91
C GLY A 201 -25.05 3.76 9.96
N TYR A 202 -23.86 4.10 10.45
CA TYR A 202 -23.21 3.37 11.52
C TYR A 202 -23.78 3.81 12.88
N ASP A 203 -24.64 2.99 13.47
CA ASP A 203 -25.24 3.32 14.76
C ASP A 203 -24.34 2.90 15.92
N ILE A 204 -23.71 3.89 16.58
CA ILE A 204 -22.75 3.66 17.65
C ILE A 204 -23.34 3.07 18.94
N PHE A 205 -24.67 3.03 19.07
CA PHE A 205 -25.38 2.42 20.20
C PHE A 205 -26.21 1.19 19.78
N LEU A 206 -25.90 0.61 18.62
CA LEU A 206 -26.63 -0.55 18.12
C LEU A 206 -26.49 -1.76 19.05
N LYS A 207 -27.63 -2.28 19.51
CA LYS A 207 -27.69 -3.48 20.36
C LYS A 207 -27.92 -4.76 19.57
N ASN A 208 -28.71 -4.68 18.50
CA ASN A 208 -29.11 -5.84 17.71
C ASN A 208 -28.10 -6.07 16.58
N THR A 209 -27.42 -7.22 16.63
CA THR A 209 -26.54 -7.68 15.58
C THR A 209 -27.24 -8.75 14.75
N ASN A 210 -26.85 -8.89 13.49
CA ASN A 210 -27.34 -9.97 12.64
C ASN A 210 -26.20 -10.68 11.90
N LEU A 211 -24.95 -10.41 12.27
CA LEU A 211 -23.78 -11.17 11.87
C LEU A 211 -23.02 -11.63 13.13
N SER A 212 -22.15 -12.63 12.97
CA SER A 212 -21.15 -13.00 13.97
C SER A 212 -19.74 -12.55 13.58
N SER A 213 -18.82 -12.49 14.55
CA SER A 213 -17.41 -12.19 14.25
C SER A 213 -16.77 -13.23 13.32
N GLN A 214 -17.23 -14.49 13.38
CA GLN A 214 -16.80 -15.57 12.49
C GLN A 214 -17.23 -15.34 11.05
N GLU A 215 -18.41 -14.76 10.81
CA GLU A 215 -18.83 -14.35 9.47
C GLU A 215 -17.92 -13.24 8.91
N LEU A 216 -17.31 -12.42 9.78
CA LEU A 216 -16.29 -11.44 9.40
C LEU A 216 -14.88 -12.04 9.22
N GLY A 217 -14.68 -13.29 9.64
CA GLY A 217 -13.42 -14.04 9.49
C GLY A 217 -12.60 -14.18 10.77
N TYR A 218 -13.10 -13.72 11.92
CA TYR A 218 -12.44 -13.87 13.23
C TYR A 218 -12.76 -15.23 13.85
N GLU A 219 -11.88 -15.75 14.70
CA GLU A 219 -12.12 -17.03 15.36
C GLU A 219 -13.04 -16.88 16.58
N LYS A 220 -12.93 -15.77 17.32
CA LYS A 220 -13.66 -15.50 18.55
C LYS A 220 -14.06 -14.02 18.62
N ASP A 221 -15.20 -13.74 19.25
CA ASP A 221 -15.67 -12.36 19.44
C ASP A 221 -14.65 -11.51 20.19
N LYS A 222 -13.98 -12.07 21.20
CA LYS A 222 -12.95 -11.35 21.98
C LYS A 222 -11.72 -10.92 21.16
N ASP A 223 -11.54 -11.45 19.96
CA ASP A 223 -10.42 -11.09 19.08
C ASP A 223 -10.83 -10.03 18.04
N PHE A 224 -12.10 -9.61 18.04
CA PHE A 224 -12.69 -8.75 17.03
C PHE A 224 -12.82 -7.28 17.48
N GLY A 225 -12.09 -6.38 16.81
CA GLY A 225 -12.30 -4.93 16.94
C GLY A 225 -12.34 -4.44 18.39
N PHE A 226 -13.33 -3.62 18.74
CA PHE A 226 -13.50 -3.09 20.09
C PHE A 226 -14.01 -4.11 21.13
N PHE A 227 -14.18 -5.40 20.79
CA PHE A 227 -14.25 -6.46 21.80
C PHE A 227 -12.86 -6.91 22.27
N SER A 228 -11.80 -6.61 21.51
CA SER A 228 -10.43 -7.03 21.82
C SER A 228 -9.69 -5.97 22.64
N PRO A 229 -9.30 -6.26 23.90
CA PRO A 229 -8.47 -5.37 24.71
C PRO A 229 -7.22 -4.90 23.97
N LYS A 230 -6.54 -5.86 23.33
CA LYS A 230 -5.31 -5.60 22.56
C LYS A 230 -5.53 -4.61 21.42
N TYR A 231 -6.66 -4.71 20.72
CA TYR A 231 -7.01 -3.79 19.63
C TYR A 231 -7.25 -2.38 20.15
N ILE A 232 -8.05 -2.23 21.20
CA ILE A 232 -8.40 -0.93 21.78
C ILE A 232 -7.13 -0.21 22.22
N THR A 233 -6.30 -0.89 23.00
CA THR A 233 -5.06 -0.35 23.53
C THR A 233 -4.11 0.08 22.43
N SER A 234 -3.92 -0.75 21.39
CA SER A 234 -3.07 -0.42 20.25
C SER A 234 -3.60 0.79 19.49
N THR A 235 -4.90 0.80 19.21
CA THR A 235 -5.59 1.87 18.49
C THR A 235 -5.46 3.20 19.23
N LEU A 236 -5.79 3.23 20.52
CA LEU A 236 -5.65 4.43 21.34
C LEU A 236 -4.21 4.92 21.38
N LYS A 237 -3.25 4.02 21.60
CA LYS A 237 -1.81 4.37 21.57
C LYS A 237 -1.41 5.04 20.26
N TYR A 238 -1.85 4.53 19.12
CA TYR A 238 -1.49 5.12 17.83
C TYR A 238 -2.13 6.48 17.61
N ILE A 239 -3.41 6.62 17.93
CA ILE A 239 -4.16 7.87 17.72
C ILE A 239 -3.69 8.97 18.69
N THR A 240 -3.41 8.65 19.96
CA THR A 240 -2.90 9.64 20.93
C THR A 240 -1.45 10.02 20.67
N LEU A 241 -0.62 9.09 20.18
CA LEU A 241 0.75 9.38 19.79
C LEU A 241 0.80 10.44 18.68
N ASP A 242 -0.16 10.47 17.76
CA ASP A 242 -0.23 11.49 16.72
C ASP A 242 -0.44 12.92 17.28
N ILE A 243 -1.36 13.04 18.24
CA ILE A 243 -1.55 14.29 19.00
C ILE A 243 -0.23 14.71 19.67
N TYR A 244 0.47 13.76 20.30
CA TYR A 244 1.70 14.02 21.06
C TYR A 244 2.93 14.33 20.17
N LYS A 245 3.08 13.69 19.01
CA LYS A 245 4.14 14.04 18.03
C LYS A 245 4.05 15.51 17.60
N THR A 246 2.83 16.02 17.47
CA THR A 246 2.58 17.42 17.16
C THR A 246 3.04 18.34 18.30
N TYR A 247 2.80 17.93 19.56
CA TYR A 247 3.23 18.64 20.76
C TYR A 247 4.76 18.78 20.89
N THR A 248 5.53 17.80 20.42
CA THR A 248 6.98 17.71 20.72
C THR A 248 7.93 18.19 19.62
N ARG A 249 7.40 18.69 18.50
CA ARG A 249 8.21 19.06 17.32
C ARG A 249 9.21 20.20 17.58
N GLU A 250 9.08 20.95 18.68
CA GLU A 250 10.07 21.95 19.12
C GLU A 250 11.03 21.47 20.23
N SER A 251 10.75 20.37 20.96
CA SER A 251 11.52 20.00 22.18
C SER A 251 12.27 18.66 22.14
N PHE A 252 11.96 17.75 21.20
CA PHE A 252 12.38 16.33 21.29
C PHE A 252 13.40 15.81 20.27
N LEU A 253 14.04 16.65 19.46
CA LEU A 253 15.16 16.18 18.62
C LEU A 253 16.40 15.76 19.43
N SER A 254 16.38 15.82 20.77
CA SER A 254 17.57 15.57 21.61
C SER A 254 17.48 14.47 22.66
N LYS A 255 16.35 13.78 22.90
CA LYS A 255 16.30 12.75 23.95
C LYS A 255 15.52 11.51 23.57
N GLU A 256 16.27 10.42 23.40
CA GLU A 256 15.81 9.05 23.58
C GLU A 256 15.01 8.95 24.90
N HIS A 257 13.92 8.19 24.88
CA HIS A 257 12.89 8.05 25.93
C HIS A 257 11.75 9.07 25.83
N ILE A 258 10.94 8.91 24.77
CA ILE A 258 9.49 9.03 24.98
C ILE A 258 9.18 7.91 25.99
N PRO A 259 8.72 8.19 27.22
CA PRO A 259 8.16 7.13 28.04
C PRO A 259 7.02 6.59 27.19
N PHE A 260 7.19 5.39 26.63
CA PHE A 260 6.09 4.62 26.12
C PHE A 260 5.01 4.76 27.17
N PHE A 261 3.87 5.37 26.81
CA PHE A 261 2.68 5.37 27.66
C PHE A 261 2.68 4.03 28.35
N ASP A 262 2.88 3.99 29.68
CA ASP A 262 2.83 2.72 30.39
C ASP A 262 1.46 2.21 30.02
N VAL A 263 1.42 1.16 29.21
CA VAL A 263 0.18 0.71 28.58
C VAL A 263 -0.73 0.12 29.67
N LYS A 264 -0.17 -0.08 30.86
CA LYS A 264 -0.83 -0.56 32.07
C LYS A 264 -2.17 0.10 32.34
N PRO A 265 -2.43 1.42 32.33
CA PRO A 265 -3.78 1.94 32.56
C PRO A 265 -4.80 1.48 31.51
N TRP A 266 -4.39 1.14 30.28
CA TRP A 266 -5.27 0.73 29.17
C TRP A 266 -5.39 -0.79 29.00
N GLU A 267 -4.27 -1.53 29.06
CA GLU A 267 -4.26 -2.99 29.23
C GLU A 267 -5.10 -3.35 30.45
N ALA A 268 -4.94 -2.60 31.53
CA ALA A 268 -5.73 -2.77 32.72
C ALA A 268 -7.17 -2.20 32.53
N ALA A 269 -7.43 -1.08 31.85
CA ALA A 269 -8.81 -0.62 31.62
C ALA A 269 -9.74 -1.64 30.96
N ILE A 270 -9.19 -2.65 30.26
CA ILE A 270 -9.98 -3.63 29.51
C ILE A 270 -9.75 -5.09 30.01
N GLU A 271 -8.65 -5.39 30.71
CA GLU A 271 -8.46 -6.68 31.41
C GLU A 271 -8.54 -6.62 32.95
N ILE A 272 -8.80 -5.47 33.57
CA ILE A 272 -8.95 -5.37 35.03
C ILE A 272 -10.26 -6.03 35.52
N SER A 273 -10.10 -6.93 36.49
CA SER A 273 -11.11 -7.29 37.51
C SER A 273 -11.46 -6.07 38.37
N GLU A 274 -12.74 -5.75 38.54
CA GLU A 274 -13.31 -4.54 39.20
C GLU A 274 -12.47 -3.80 40.28
N ASN A 275 -11.64 -4.51 41.06
CA ASN A 275 -10.72 -3.98 42.06
C ASN A 275 -9.64 -2.99 41.60
N GLU A 276 -8.94 -3.19 40.47
CA GLU A 276 -7.84 -2.27 40.08
C GLU A 276 -8.35 -0.97 39.43
N LEU A 277 -9.59 -0.98 38.92
CA LEU A 277 -10.24 0.17 38.28
C LEU A 277 -10.68 1.24 39.28
N SER A 278 -11.02 0.82 40.50
CA SER A 278 -11.38 1.72 41.61
C SER A 278 -10.26 2.71 42.00
N LYS A 279 -9.06 2.53 41.43
CA LYS A 279 -7.87 3.34 41.71
C LYS A 279 -7.60 4.44 40.67
N ILE A 280 -8.30 4.45 39.53
CA ILE A 280 -8.10 5.45 38.45
C ILE A 280 -9.13 6.58 38.61
N LYS A 281 -8.67 7.81 38.82
CA LYS A 281 -9.54 8.98 39.07
C LYS A 281 -9.86 9.74 37.78
N PHE A 282 -11.04 9.50 37.22
CA PHE A 282 -11.56 10.11 35.98
C PHE A 282 -12.25 11.48 36.14
N ASP A 283 -12.33 11.95 37.37
CA ASP A 283 -12.69 13.31 37.74
C ASP A 283 -12.17 13.53 39.17
N LYS A 284 -12.36 14.73 39.74
CA LYS A 284 -12.14 14.91 41.18
C LYS A 284 -12.92 13.88 42.02
N GLU A 285 -13.89 13.16 41.42
CA GLU A 285 -14.59 12.00 41.96
C GLU A 285 -14.69 10.79 40.97
N GLY A 286 -13.60 10.42 40.30
CA GLY A 286 -13.53 9.27 39.38
C GLY A 286 -14.18 7.97 39.87
N THR A 287 -15.39 7.66 39.39
CA THR A 287 -16.15 6.46 39.79
C THR A 287 -16.05 5.31 38.77
N LEU A 288 -16.18 4.08 39.28
CA LEU A 288 -16.37 2.82 38.54
C LEU A 288 -17.44 2.91 37.42
N GLU A 289 -18.40 3.81 37.58
CA GLU A 289 -19.50 4.07 36.66
C GLU A 289 -19.02 4.58 35.28
N THR A 290 -18.00 5.45 35.24
CA THR A 290 -17.46 6.01 34.00
C THR A 290 -16.81 4.93 33.13
N ILE A 291 -16.05 4.03 33.74
CA ILE A 291 -15.39 2.92 33.01
C ILE A 291 -16.42 1.93 32.47
N SER A 292 -17.45 1.62 33.24
CA SER A 292 -18.56 0.77 32.79
C SER A 292 -19.26 1.36 31.56
N LYS A 293 -19.50 2.69 31.56
CA LYS A 293 -20.06 3.41 30.41
C LYS A 293 -19.14 3.36 29.19
N ILE A 294 -17.84 3.62 29.36
CA ILE A 294 -16.85 3.52 28.26
C ILE A 294 -16.86 2.11 27.67
N ARG A 295 -16.73 1.07 28.49
CA ARG A 295 -16.77 -0.34 28.04
C ARG A 295 -18.06 -0.66 27.29
N SER A 296 -19.20 -0.20 27.79
CA SER A 296 -20.50 -0.37 27.12
C SER A 296 -20.55 0.29 25.74
N MET A 297 -20.02 1.51 25.60
CA MET A 297 -19.91 2.21 24.32
C MET A 297 -18.98 1.47 23.35
N LEU A 298 -17.78 1.07 23.78
CA LEU A 298 -16.85 0.30 22.94
C LEU A 298 -17.45 -1.03 22.48
N LYS A 299 -18.17 -1.72 23.36
CA LYS A 299 -18.92 -2.93 23.00
C LYS A 299 -20.00 -2.64 21.95
N SER A 300 -20.70 -1.51 22.08
CA SER A 300 -21.71 -1.08 21.10
C SER A 300 -21.10 -0.75 19.74
N PHE A 301 -19.89 -0.18 19.71
CA PHE A 301 -19.16 0.02 18.45
C PHE A 301 -18.87 -1.32 17.76
N ALA A 302 -18.36 -2.30 18.49
CA ALA A 302 -18.12 -3.64 17.94
C ALA A 302 -19.43 -4.32 17.48
N ASN A 303 -20.53 -4.18 18.21
CA ASN A 303 -21.85 -4.67 17.79
C ASN A 303 -22.31 -4.02 16.48
N ALA A 304 -22.14 -2.71 16.33
CA ALA A 304 -22.53 -1.98 15.12
C ALA A 304 -21.78 -2.48 13.87
N GLN A 305 -20.57 -3.02 14.04
CA GLN A 305 -19.86 -3.71 12.95
C GLN A 305 -20.48 -5.04 12.56
N LEU A 306 -21.17 -5.72 13.48
CA LEU A 306 -21.85 -6.99 13.25
C LEU A 306 -23.28 -6.81 12.72
N TYR A 307 -23.56 -5.65 12.12
CA TYR A 307 -24.85 -5.36 11.52
C TYR A 307 -24.75 -5.21 10.02
N ASN A 308 -25.56 -5.99 9.31
CA ASN A 308 -25.82 -5.89 7.89
C ASN A 308 -27.24 -5.34 7.66
N PRO A 309 -27.39 -4.09 7.19
CA PRO A 309 -28.68 -3.44 6.96
C PRO A 309 -29.50 -4.07 5.80
N PHE A 310 -28.86 -4.94 5.03
CA PHE A 310 -29.42 -5.62 3.87
C PHE A 310 -29.37 -7.14 3.99
N LYS A 311 -29.14 -7.68 5.19
CA LYS A 311 -29.29 -9.12 5.43
C LYS A 311 -30.72 -9.53 5.03
N ASP A 312 -30.82 -10.62 4.28
CA ASP A 312 -32.07 -11.19 3.77
C ASP A 312 -32.86 -10.32 2.77
N LYS A 313 -32.33 -9.14 2.39
CA LYS A 313 -32.90 -8.33 1.31
C LYS A 313 -32.27 -8.75 -0.01
N LYS A 314 -33.10 -8.95 -1.05
CA LYS A 314 -32.60 -9.02 -2.43
C LYS A 314 -32.09 -7.63 -2.82
N ILE A 315 -30.78 -7.44 -2.69
CA ILE A 315 -30.12 -6.27 -3.26
C ILE A 315 -30.03 -6.54 -4.76
N ASN A 316 -30.66 -5.70 -5.57
CA ASN A 316 -30.37 -5.66 -6.99
C ASN A 316 -28.87 -5.37 -7.10
N LYS A 317 -28.09 -6.38 -7.50
CA LYS A 317 -26.69 -6.18 -7.83
C LYS A 317 -26.71 -5.17 -8.97
N ASN A 318 -26.30 -3.93 -8.71
CA ASN A 318 -25.88 -3.05 -9.79
C ASN A 318 -24.85 -3.86 -10.58
N GLU A 319 -25.04 -3.98 -11.88
CA GLU A 319 -24.04 -4.61 -12.74
C GLU A 319 -22.73 -3.87 -12.47
N GLU A 320 -21.76 -4.55 -11.86
CA GLU A 320 -20.44 -3.99 -11.72
C GLU A 320 -19.95 -3.68 -13.11
N THR A 321 -19.49 -2.45 -13.35
CA THR A 321 -18.92 -2.09 -14.64
C THR A 321 -17.65 -2.92 -14.84
N ILE A 322 -17.74 -3.97 -15.65
CA ILE A 322 -16.62 -4.87 -15.92
C ILE A 322 -15.82 -4.29 -17.08
N THR A 323 -14.64 -3.75 -16.80
CA THR A 323 -13.69 -3.28 -17.82
C THR A 323 -12.91 -4.44 -18.45
N TYR A 324 -12.57 -5.45 -17.64
CA TYR A 324 -11.81 -6.64 -18.03
C TYR A 324 -12.55 -7.89 -17.59
N LYS A 325 -12.90 -8.78 -18.52
CA LYS A 325 -13.63 -10.02 -18.22
C LYS A 325 -12.74 -11.09 -17.60
N ASN A 326 -11.46 -11.08 -17.94
CA ASN A 326 -10.48 -12.08 -17.53
C ASN A 326 -9.06 -11.49 -17.48
N PHE A 327 -8.11 -12.30 -17.03
CA PHE A 327 -6.72 -11.88 -16.85
C PHE A 327 -6.02 -11.59 -18.17
N ASP A 328 -6.34 -12.31 -19.25
CA ASP A 328 -5.71 -12.10 -20.55
C ASP A 328 -6.09 -10.75 -21.14
N GLU A 329 -7.37 -10.35 -21.03
CA GLU A 329 -7.83 -9.02 -21.41
C GLU A 329 -7.11 -7.92 -20.61
N LEU A 330 -7.03 -8.07 -19.29
CA LEU A 330 -6.31 -7.14 -18.41
C LEU A 330 -4.83 -7.01 -18.82
N ASN A 331 -4.14 -8.15 -18.96
CA ASN A 331 -2.74 -8.21 -19.33
C ASN A 331 -2.50 -7.56 -20.70
N ASN A 332 -3.30 -7.92 -21.71
CA ASN A 332 -3.16 -7.38 -23.06
C ASN A 332 -3.41 -5.87 -23.11
N HIS A 333 -4.39 -5.38 -22.36
CA HIS A 333 -4.66 -3.95 -22.25
C HIS A 333 -3.43 -3.18 -21.75
N TRP A 334 -2.90 -3.54 -20.58
CA TRP A 334 -1.78 -2.83 -19.96
C TRP A 334 -0.46 -3.05 -20.68
N LYS A 335 -0.24 -4.24 -21.24
CA LYS A 335 0.91 -4.55 -22.10
C LYS A 335 0.94 -3.64 -23.32
N LYS A 336 -0.19 -3.45 -24.00
CA LYS A 336 -0.30 -2.53 -25.14
C LYS A 336 -0.17 -1.06 -24.72
N LYS A 337 -0.79 -0.70 -23.60
CA LYS A 337 -0.83 0.69 -23.11
C LYS A 337 0.55 1.22 -22.71
N SER A 338 1.41 0.33 -22.22
CA SER A 338 2.72 0.67 -21.65
C SER A 338 3.90 0.29 -22.56
N LEU A 339 3.66 0.22 -23.89
CA LEU A 339 4.69 -0.11 -24.87
C LEU A 339 5.81 0.94 -24.92
N PHE A 340 7.04 0.46 -25.09
CA PHE A 340 8.24 1.26 -25.29
C PHE A 340 9.29 0.54 -26.15
N ASN A 341 10.38 1.23 -26.50
CA ASN A 341 11.49 0.74 -27.32
C ASN A 341 11.03 0.23 -28.69
N PHE A 342 10.52 1.12 -29.53
CA PHE A 342 9.84 0.92 -30.79
C PHE A 342 8.73 -0.13 -30.71
N LYS A 343 7.96 -0.08 -29.62
CA LYS A 343 6.88 -1.03 -29.31
C LYS A 343 7.33 -2.49 -29.15
N LEU A 344 8.61 -2.73 -28.84
CA LEU A 344 9.14 -4.08 -28.63
C LEU A 344 8.99 -4.58 -27.18
N HIS A 345 8.86 -3.66 -26.22
CA HIS A 345 8.76 -3.98 -24.80
C HIS A 345 7.59 -3.27 -24.15
N SER A 346 7.13 -3.77 -23.01
CA SER A 346 6.01 -3.19 -22.24
C SER A 346 6.42 -3.01 -20.80
N ALA A 347 6.06 -1.89 -20.18
CA ALA A 347 6.36 -1.64 -18.78
C ALA A 347 5.58 -2.57 -17.85
N ILE A 348 4.29 -2.71 -18.15
CA ILE A 348 3.35 -3.54 -17.41
C ILE A 348 3.08 -4.76 -18.27
N ASN A 349 3.68 -5.88 -17.88
CA ASN A 349 3.42 -7.19 -18.47
C ASN A 349 3.13 -8.18 -17.34
N LEU A 350 1.87 -8.17 -16.89
CA LEU A 350 1.43 -8.89 -15.69
C LEU A 350 1.68 -10.40 -15.81
N GLU A 351 1.42 -10.96 -16.99
CA GLU A 351 1.65 -12.37 -17.25
C GLU A 351 3.14 -12.72 -17.09
N LYS A 352 4.03 -11.92 -17.68
CA LYS A 352 5.47 -12.11 -17.51
C LYS A 352 5.88 -11.93 -16.04
N THR A 353 5.34 -10.94 -15.34
CA THR A 353 5.59 -10.72 -13.90
C THR A 353 5.23 -11.95 -13.08
N ILE A 354 4.04 -12.54 -13.27
CA ILE A 354 3.57 -13.72 -12.54
C ILE A 354 4.32 -15.00 -12.95
N ASN A 355 4.61 -15.18 -14.24
CA ASN A 355 5.31 -16.36 -14.75
C ASN A 355 6.77 -16.40 -14.29
N ASN A 356 7.40 -15.23 -14.09
CA ASN A 356 8.77 -15.12 -13.59
C ASN A 356 8.92 -15.42 -12.09
N LEU A 357 7.81 -15.51 -11.33
CA LEU A 357 7.86 -15.94 -9.94
C LEU A 357 8.27 -17.42 -9.91
N ASP A 358 9.53 -17.69 -9.54
CA ASP A 358 10.08 -19.04 -9.46
C ASP A 358 9.62 -19.71 -8.17
N ASN A 359 8.86 -20.81 -8.31
CA ASN A 359 8.29 -21.57 -7.19
C ASN A 359 9.34 -22.17 -6.24
N LYS A 360 10.63 -22.21 -6.62
CA LYS A 360 11.65 -23.01 -5.90
C LYS A 360 12.62 -22.21 -5.03
N THR A 361 12.59 -20.88 -5.07
CA THR A 361 13.77 -20.12 -4.64
C THR A 361 13.77 -19.65 -3.19
N PHE A 362 12.61 -19.52 -2.50
CA PHE A 362 12.61 -18.91 -1.16
C PHE A 362 11.50 -19.33 -0.19
N LEU A 363 10.50 -20.10 -0.62
CA LEU A 363 9.42 -20.56 0.25
C LEU A 363 9.51 -22.08 0.39
N ASP A 364 9.31 -22.61 1.60
CA ASP A 364 9.04 -24.02 1.79
C ASP A 364 7.88 -24.41 0.88
N GLN A 365 8.00 -25.55 0.19
CA GLN A 365 7.07 -25.96 -0.89
C GLN A 365 5.61 -26.09 -0.44
N ASN A 366 5.36 -26.02 0.88
CA ASN A 366 4.05 -26.23 1.51
C ASN A 366 3.28 -24.92 1.80
N GLU A 367 3.87 -23.74 1.63
CA GLU A 367 3.24 -22.43 1.97
C GLU A 367 3.11 -21.49 0.77
N TRP A 368 2.88 -22.04 -0.44
CA TRP A 368 2.81 -21.24 -1.67
C TRP A 368 1.39 -20.77 -2.01
N PHE A 369 1.25 -19.53 -2.47
CA PHE A 369 -0.02 -18.96 -2.93
C PHE A 369 -0.41 -19.41 -4.34
N SER A 370 -1.71 -19.48 -4.63
CA SER A 370 -2.20 -19.79 -5.97
C SER A 370 -1.98 -18.63 -6.95
N LYS A 371 -1.22 -18.88 -8.02
CA LYS A 371 -1.03 -17.90 -9.11
C LYS A 371 -2.35 -17.55 -9.81
N ASP A 372 -3.27 -18.50 -9.90
CA ASP A 372 -4.57 -18.25 -10.53
C ASP A 372 -5.49 -17.42 -9.64
N ASP A 373 -5.41 -17.58 -8.32
CA ASP A 373 -6.15 -16.71 -7.40
C ASP A 373 -5.53 -15.30 -7.36
N LEU A 374 -4.22 -15.16 -7.52
CA LEU A 374 -3.58 -13.87 -7.75
C LEU A 374 -4.12 -13.21 -9.04
N LYS A 375 -4.18 -13.95 -10.15
CA LYS A 375 -4.74 -13.43 -11.43
C LYS A 375 -6.19 -12.97 -11.27
N LYS A 376 -7.06 -13.77 -10.62
CA LYS A 376 -8.46 -13.40 -10.35
C LYS A 376 -8.55 -12.16 -9.47
N THR A 377 -7.71 -12.08 -8.44
CA THR A 377 -7.63 -10.92 -7.56
C THR A 377 -7.23 -9.67 -8.32
N LEU A 378 -6.22 -9.75 -9.19
CA LEU A 378 -5.80 -8.62 -10.02
C LEU A 378 -6.92 -8.17 -10.98
N VAL A 379 -7.67 -9.08 -11.59
CA VAL A 379 -8.83 -8.70 -12.43
C VAL A 379 -9.87 -7.95 -11.61
N LYS A 380 -10.26 -8.48 -10.44
CA LYS A 380 -11.22 -7.81 -9.54
C LYS A 380 -10.72 -6.42 -9.12
N LEU A 381 -9.46 -6.34 -8.67
CA LEU A 381 -8.82 -5.11 -8.24
C LEU A 381 -8.78 -4.06 -9.36
N PHE A 382 -8.31 -4.43 -10.55
CA PHE A 382 -8.20 -3.52 -11.68
C PHE A 382 -9.58 -3.04 -12.16
N ASN A 383 -10.59 -3.91 -12.22
CA ASN A 383 -11.96 -3.47 -12.53
C ASN A 383 -12.47 -2.45 -11.52
N LYS A 384 -12.20 -2.66 -10.22
CA LYS A 384 -12.67 -1.74 -9.18
C LYS A 384 -11.94 -0.41 -9.19
N VAL A 385 -10.61 -0.38 -9.39
CA VAL A 385 -9.90 0.91 -9.53
C VAL A 385 -10.29 1.64 -10.82
N GLU A 386 -10.53 0.95 -11.93
CA GLU A 386 -11.03 1.58 -13.15
C GLU A 386 -12.45 2.13 -12.95
N GLN A 387 -13.32 1.43 -12.23
CA GLN A 387 -14.64 1.94 -11.84
C GLN A 387 -14.53 3.21 -10.98
N ILE A 388 -13.76 3.17 -9.89
CA ILE A 388 -13.58 4.30 -8.96
C ILE A 388 -13.00 5.52 -9.67
N THR A 389 -12.04 5.30 -10.57
CA THR A 389 -11.35 6.39 -11.30
C THR A 389 -12.06 6.80 -12.60
N ASN A 390 -13.22 6.23 -12.94
CA ASN A 390 -13.90 6.45 -14.22
C ASN A 390 -12.99 6.22 -15.45
N ASN A 391 -12.28 5.08 -15.46
CA ASN A 391 -11.33 4.66 -16.50
C ASN A 391 -10.11 5.59 -16.68
N ARG A 392 -9.73 6.30 -15.61
CA ARG A 392 -8.60 7.24 -15.58
C ARG A 392 -7.41 6.73 -14.77
N PHE A 393 -7.39 5.45 -14.35
CA PHE A 393 -6.31 4.92 -13.53
C PHE A 393 -4.93 5.07 -14.20
N LYS A 394 -4.88 4.94 -15.54
CA LYS A 394 -3.70 5.22 -16.38
C LYS A 394 -3.10 6.63 -16.24
N ASP A 395 -3.85 7.59 -15.70
CA ASP A 395 -3.38 8.98 -15.52
C ASP A 395 -2.35 9.06 -14.37
N ILE A 396 -2.25 8.02 -13.52
CA ILE A 396 -1.28 7.96 -12.42
C ILE A 396 -0.49 6.64 -12.37
N PHE A 397 -1.06 5.51 -12.75
CA PHE A 397 -0.42 4.21 -12.54
C PHE A 397 0.54 3.83 -13.67
N ILE A 398 1.78 3.47 -13.31
CA ILE A 398 2.83 3.13 -14.29
C ILE A 398 3.47 1.74 -14.11
N ASN A 399 3.44 1.10 -12.93
CA ASN A 399 4.01 -0.24 -12.83
C ASN A 399 3.48 -1.06 -11.65
N LEU A 400 3.44 -2.38 -11.85
CA LEU A 400 3.30 -3.36 -10.78
C LEU A 400 4.40 -4.39 -10.90
N ILE A 401 5.24 -4.45 -9.88
CA ILE A 401 6.32 -5.42 -9.75
C ILE A 401 5.96 -6.36 -8.61
N ILE A 402 5.98 -7.65 -8.90
CA ILE A 402 5.86 -8.71 -7.90
C ILE A 402 7.18 -9.47 -7.91
N THR A 403 7.78 -9.65 -6.74
CA THR A 403 9.12 -10.21 -6.62
C THR A 403 9.25 -11.20 -5.47
N ASN A 404 10.13 -12.18 -5.64
CA ASN A 404 10.57 -13.12 -4.60
C ASN A 404 11.81 -12.64 -3.83
N HIS A 405 12.29 -11.41 -4.06
CA HIS A 405 13.45 -10.87 -3.35
C HIS A 405 13.23 -10.80 -1.83
N LYS A 406 14.31 -11.04 -1.06
CA LYS A 406 14.29 -11.04 0.41
C LYS A 406 14.00 -9.67 1.03
N THR A 407 14.31 -8.58 0.33
CA THR A 407 14.11 -7.21 0.78
C THR A 407 13.71 -6.34 -0.41
N ILE A 408 13.05 -5.22 -0.13
CA ILE A 408 12.90 -4.13 -1.09
C ILE A 408 13.99 -3.11 -0.75
N ASP A 409 15.04 -3.01 -1.57
CA ASP A 409 16.06 -1.99 -1.34
C ASP A 409 15.52 -0.62 -1.77
N LEU A 410 15.19 0.23 -0.81
CA LEU A 410 14.77 1.61 -1.03
C LEU A 410 15.96 2.59 -0.80
N GLY A 411 17.20 2.11 -0.92
CA GLY A 411 18.42 2.87 -0.69
C GLY A 411 18.80 2.91 0.79
N LYS A 412 19.07 4.11 1.33
CA LYS A 412 19.59 4.28 2.73
C LYS A 412 18.63 3.78 3.83
N ARG A 413 17.41 3.35 3.51
CA ARG A 413 16.55 2.57 4.41
C ARG A 413 16.54 1.14 3.90
N SER A 414 17.36 0.30 4.51
CA SER A 414 17.19 -1.15 4.40
C SER A 414 15.80 -1.48 4.96
N SER A 415 14.84 -1.77 4.09
CA SER A 415 13.47 -2.10 4.47
C SER A 415 13.34 -3.59 4.89
N GLN A 416 14.18 -4.01 5.83
CA GLN A 416 14.03 -5.32 6.45
C GLN A 416 12.63 -5.41 7.05
N GLY A 417 11.78 -6.28 6.49
CA GLY A 417 10.40 -6.50 6.94
C GLY A 417 9.30 -5.88 6.07
N VAL A 418 9.59 -4.98 5.13
CA VAL A 418 8.56 -4.39 4.26
C VAL A 418 8.17 -5.40 3.18
N ASN A 419 6.87 -5.71 3.06
CA ASN A 419 6.36 -6.69 2.10
C ASN A 419 5.65 -6.05 0.89
N GLY A 420 5.32 -4.77 0.95
CA GLY A 420 4.72 -3.99 -0.14
C GLY A 420 5.15 -2.53 -0.01
N VAL A 421 5.24 -1.83 -1.14
CA VAL A 421 5.44 -0.37 -1.14
C VAL A 421 4.85 0.25 -2.39
N THR A 422 4.21 1.39 -2.21
CA THR A 422 3.77 2.30 -3.26
C THR A 422 4.74 3.47 -3.35
N LEU A 423 5.31 3.67 -4.53
CA LEU A 423 6.25 4.75 -4.80
C LEU A 423 5.61 5.73 -5.77
N THR A 424 5.40 6.96 -5.29
CA THR A 424 4.75 8.04 -6.06
C THR A 424 5.69 9.22 -6.26
N ARG A 425 5.91 9.63 -7.52
CA ARG A 425 6.61 10.88 -7.83
C ARG A 425 5.64 12.05 -7.74
N ILE A 426 6.05 13.13 -7.09
CA ILE A 426 5.27 14.35 -6.91
C ILE A 426 5.97 15.49 -7.66
N SER A 427 5.21 16.43 -8.20
CA SER A 427 5.78 17.58 -8.91
C SER A 427 6.45 18.54 -7.94
N ASP A 428 7.62 19.04 -8.34
CA ASP A 428 8.41 20.00 -7.54
C ASP A 428 7.89 21.45 -7.66
N ASN A 429 6.70 21.64 -8.24
CA ASN A 429 6.05 22.94 -8.36
C ASN A 429 5.23 23.28 -7.10
N ASP A 430 4.81 24.54 -6.98
CA ASP A 430 4.07 25.04 -5.81
C ASP A 430 2.79 24.27 -5.48
N LYS A 431 2.19 23.60 -6.47
CA LYS A 431 0.97 22.80 -6.28
C LYS A 431 1.22 21.40 -5.70
N LYS A 432 2.47 20.89 -5.74
CA LYS A 432 2.86 19.54 -5.29
C LYS A 432 1.85 18.44 -5.67
N SER A 433 1.66 18.19 -6.96
CA SER A 433 0.69 17.22 -7.48
C SER A 433 1.35 15.86 -7.77
N PRO A 434 0.73 14.73 -7.43
CA PRO A 434 1.18 13.40 -7.85
C PRO A 434 1.28 13.27 -9.37
N ILE A 435 2.46 12.91 -9.85
CA ILE A 435 2.76 12.66 -11.27
C ILE A 435 2.43 11.21 -11.60
N PHE A 436 3.09 10.24 -10.97
CA PHE A 436 2.84 8.82 -11.23
C PHE A 436 3.13 7.98 -10.00
N SER A 437 2.55 6.79 -9.97
CA SER A 437 2.75 5.78 -8.92
C SER A 437 3.07 4.43 -9.53
N TYR A 438 3.91 3.67 -8.82
CA TYR A 438 4.07 2.24 -9.06
C TYR A 438 4.16 1.46 -7.75
N VAL A 439 3.89 0.17 -7.85
CA VAL A 439 3.80 -0.73 -6.70
C VAL A 439 4.85 -1.82 -6.82
N VAL A 440 5.51 -2.13 -5.70
CA VAL A 440 6.42 -3.27 -5.57
C VAL A 440 5.93 -4.15 -4.43
N ILE A 441 5.66 -5.42 -4.72
CA ILE A 441 5.17 -6.40 -3.75
C ILE A 441 6.14 -7.56 -3.66
N ARG A 442 6.46 -7.97 -2.44
CA ARG A 442 7.18 -9.22 -2.16
C ARG A 442 6.20 -10.36 -1.99
N THR A 443 6.45 -11.48 -2.64
CA THR A 443 5.62 -12.70 -2.53
C THR A 443 5.56 -13.25 -1.11
N LYS A 444 6.47 -12.84 -0.21
CA LYS A 444 6.38 -13.13 1.22
C LYS A 444 5.07 -12.61 1.85
N SER A 445 4.47 -11.54 1.32
CA SER A 445 3.15 -11.07 1.78
C SER A 445 2.00 -12.05 1.49
N PHE A 446 2.21 -13.03 0.62
CA PHE A 446 1.15 -13.96 0.19
C PHE A 446 1.17 -15.28 0.96
N ILE A 447 1.86 -15.32 2.11
CA ILE A 447 1.81 -16.47 3.02
C ILE A 447 0.48 -16.40 3.77
N GLU A 448 -0.38 -17.39 3.55
CA GLU A 448 -1.75 -17.42 4.11
C GLU A 448 -1.74 -17.41 5.63
N LYS A 449 -0.81 -18.15 6.25
CA LYS A 449 -0.65 -18.19 7.71
C LYS A 449 -0.32 -16.81 8.28
N ASP A 450 0.72 -16.15 7.78
CA ASP A 450 1.14 -14.81 8.22
C ASP A 450 0.02 -13.77 8.01
N THR A 451 -0.71 -13.89 6.89
CA THR A 451 -1.87 -13.04 6.58
C THR A 451 -2.98 -13.23 7.61
N LYS A 452 -3.34 -14.48 7.89
CA LYS A 452 -4.38 -14.84 8.86
C LYS A 452 -3.99 -14.39 10.27
N GLU A 453 -2.77 -14.64 10.71
CA GLU A 453 -2.27 -14.22 12.03
C GLU A 453 -2.30 -12.69 12.17
N SER A 454 -1.85 -11.96 11.15
CA SER A 454 -1.90 -10.48 11.14
C SER A 454 -3.34 -9.96 11.19
N PHE A 455 -4.27 -10.58 10.46
CA PHE A 455 -5.69 -10.22 10.49
C PHE A 455 -6.36 -10.51 11.84
N LEU A 456 -6.08 -11.68 12.44
CA LEU A 456 -6.63 -12.03 13.76
C LEU A 456 -6.07 -11.11 14.85
N ASP A 457 -4.85 -10.61 14.70
CA ASP A 457 -4.33 -9.53 15.55
C ASP A 457 -4.97 -8.17 15.24
N SER A 458 -5.88 -8.07 14.28
CA SER A 458 -6.42 -6.82 13.74
C SER A 458 -5.33 -5.85 13.27
N TRP A 459 -4.15 -6.36 12.89
CA TRP A 459 -3.09 -5.53 12.31
C TRP A 459 -3.54 -4.97 10.97
N PHE A 460 -4.01 -5.86 10.09
CA PHE A 460 -4.68 -5.53 8.84
C PHE A 460 -6.20 -5.71 8.95
N SER A 461 -6.92 -5.02 8.07
CA SER A 461 -8.39 -5.00 7.98
C SER A 461 -9.00 -6.13 7.14
N SER A 462 -8.18 -6.99 6.53
CA SER A 462 -8.59 -8.03 5.60
C SER A 462 -7.92 -9.36 5.92
N ASN A 463 -8.65 -10.47 5.78
CA ASN A 463 -8.09 -11.82 5.89
C ASN A 463 -7.67 -12.41 4.54
N HIS A 464 -7.70 -11.62 3.48
CA HIS A 464 -7.42 -12.09 2.13
C HIS A 464 -5.91 -12.19 1.88
N VAL A 465 -5.44 -13.32 1.33
CA VAL A 465 -4.00 -13.59 1.12
C VAL A 465 -3.26 -12.55 0.28
N PHE A 466 -3.98 -11.83 -0.58
CA PHE A 466 -3.42 -10.75 -1.41
C PHE A 466 -3.71 -9.34 -0.85
N GLN A 467 -4.02 -9.22 0.45
CA GLN A 467 -4.36 -7.94 1.09
C GLN A 467 -3.29 -6.86 0.90
N THR A 468 -2.00 -7.21 0.87
CA THR A 468 -0.92 -6.25 0.66
C THR A 468 -1.01 -5.62 -0.73
N VAL A 469 -1.38 -6.38 -1.78
CA VAL A 469 -1.60 -5.80 -3.13
C VAL A 469 -2.75 -4.80 -3.09
N ASN A 470 -3.84 -5.17 -2.42
CA ASN A 470 -5.02 -4.32 -2.30
C ASN A 470 -4.71 -3.04 -1.53
N HIS A 471 -3.98 -3.14 -0.42
CA HIS A 471 -3.50 -2.04 0.41
C HIS A 471 -2.67 -1.04 -0.42
N GLU A 472 -1.65 -1.51 -1.15
CA GLU A 472 -0.82 -0.62 -1.98
C GLU A 472 -1.62 0.12 -3.08
N PHE A 473 -2.62 -0.54 -3.67
CA PHE A 473 -3.51 0.13 -4.62
C PHE A 473 -4.40 1.19 -3.96
N GLY A 474 -4.71 1.04 -2.68
CA GLY A 474 -5.37 2.06 -1.89
C GLY A 474 -4.54 3.35 -1.80
N HIS A 475 -3.22 3.25 -1.59
CA HIS A 475 -2.35 4.43 -1.66
C HIS A 475 -2.36 5.10 -3.03
N ILE A 476 -2.35 4.33 -4.12
CA ILE A 476 -2.44 4.93 -5.48
C ILE A 476 -3.75 5.70 -5.65
N LEU A 477 -4.87 5.18 -5.12
CA LEU A 477 -6.16 5.88 -5.18
C LEU A 477 -6.16 7.17 -4.34
N ASP A 478 -5.49 7.20 -3.19
CA ASP A 478 -5.31 8.44 -2.41
C ASP A 478 -4.52 9.48 -3.22
N TYR A 479 -3.38 9.07 -3.80
CA TYR A 479 -2.60 9.95 -4.68
C TYR A 479 -3.37 10.36 -5.95
N PHE A 480 -4.23 9.49 -6.48
CA PHE A 480 -5.10 9.84 -7.61
C PHE A 480 -6.10 10.92 -7.21
N LEU A 481 -6.64 10.86 -5.99
CA LEU A 481 -7.54 11.88 -5.47
C LEU A 481 -6.82 13.23 -5.34
N ALA A 482 -5.58 13.21 -4.84
CA ALA A 482 -4.72 14.39 -4.72
C ALA A 482 -4.10 14.88 -6.05
N GLN A 483 -4.24 14.15 -7.16
CA GLN A 483 -3.73 14.58 -8.46
C GLN A 483 -4.56 15.73 -9.04
N THR A 484 -3.91 16.83 -9.41
CA THR A 484 -4.56 17.95 -10.12
C THR A 484 -4.93 17.57 -11.55
N GLU A 485 -5.99 18.16 -12.10
CA GLU A 485 -6.39 17.93 -13.49
C GLU A 485 -5.33 18.42 -14.50
N GLU A 486 -4.59 19.48 -14.15
CA GLU A 486 -3.44 19.96 -14.93
C GLU A 486 -2.35 18.88 -15.04
N GLN A 487 -1.98 18.26 -13.93
CA GLN A 487 -0.99 17.18 -13.92
C GLN A 487 -1.50 15.94 -14.67
N ALA A 488 -2.77 15.56 -14.49
CA ALA A 488 -3.37 14.45 -15.24
C ALA A 488 -3.33 14.69 -16.77
N LYS A 489 -3.59 15.92 -17.22
CA LYS A 489 -3.47 16.32 -18.63
C LYS A 489 -2.02 16.32 -19.11
N ALA A 490 -1.08 16.76 -18.27
CA ALA A 490 0.35 16.71 -18.58
C ALA A 490 0.84 15.26 -18.75
N ASN A 491 0.40 14.35 -17.87
CA ASN A 491 0.74 12.92 -17.92
C ASN A 491 0.28 12.25 -19.21
N LYS A 492 -0.92 12.58 -19.70
CA LYS A 492 -1.41 12.07 -20.99
C LYS A 492 -0.47 12.39 -22.17
N LYS A 493 0.25 13.51 -22.10
CA LYS A 493 1.24 13.92 -23.11
C LYS A 493 2.63 13.32 -22.83
N SER A 494 3.01 13.22 -21.55
CA SER A 494 4.36 12.83 -21.15
C SER A 494 4.55 11.32 -21.06
N PHE A 495 3.51 10.51 -20.80
CA PHE A 495 3.58 9.04 -20.70
C PHE A 495 3.66 8.37 -22.09
N ASN A 496 4.66 8.80 -22.86
CA ASN A 496 5.03 8.23 -24.14
C ASN A 496 6.08 7.13 -23.97
N GLU A 497 6.47 6.52 -25.08
CA GLU A 497 7.47 5.45 -25.12
C GLU A 497 8.78 5.83 -24.40
N ALA A 498 9.29 7.05 -24.57
CA ALA A 498 10.53 7.49 -23.91
C ALA A 498 10.36 7.64 -22.40
N PHE A 499 9.19 8.07 -21.93
CA PHE A 499 8.87 8.07 -20.50
C PHE A 499 8.86 6.66 -19.95
N TRP A 500 8.14 5.74 -20.59
CA TRP A 500 8.10 4.34 -20.17
C TRP A 500 9.50 3.73 -20.13
N ALA A 501 10.30 3.92 -21.17
CA ALA A 501 11.68 3.41 -21.22
C ALA A 501 12.58 3.94 -20.09
N ARG A 502 12.38 5.20 -19.66
CA ARG A 502 13.14 5.81 -18.55
C ARG A 502 12.69 5.34 -17.17
N HIS A 503 11.41 5.03 -17.00
CA HIS A 503 10.85 4.67 -15.70
C HIS A 503 10.65 3.16 -15.54
N GLN A 504 11.32 2.36 -16.38
CA GLN A 504 11.41 0.92 -16.14
C GLN A 504 12.48 0.63 -15.10
N PRO A 505 12.20 -0.24 -14.13
CA PRO A 505 13.25 -0.80 -13.32
C PRO A 505 14.12 -1.68 -14.21
N ARG A 506 15.28 -1.13 -14.62
CA ARG A 506 16.20 -1.76 -15.58
C ARG A 506 16.66 -3.17 -15.17
N ASN A 507 16.55 -3.52 -13.88
CA ASN A 507 17.14 -4.73 -13.30
C ASN A 507 16.15 -5.68 -12.59
N LEU A 508 14.83 -5.44 -12.58
CA LEU A 508 13.90 -6.31 -11.83
C LEU A 508 13.54 -7.63 -12.54
N TYR A 509 13.89 -7.78 -13.82
CA TYR A 509 13.55 -8.95 -14.63
C TYR A 509 14.76 -9.79 -15.06
N SER A 510 15.97 -9.43 -14.65
CA SER A 510 17.14 -10.28 -14.80
C SER A 510 17.09 -11.37 -13.72
N SER A 511 16.26 -12.38 -13.96
CA SER A 511 16.39 -13.65 -13.23
C SER A 511 17.85 -14.12 -13.27
N ASP A 512 18.33 -14.77 -12.21
CA ASP A 512 19.64 -15.44 -12.18
C ASP A 512 19.86 -16.39 -13.38
N LYS A 513 18.77 -16.88 -14.01
CA LYS A 513 18.81 -17.70 -15.23
C LYS A 513 19.33 -16.93 -16.46
N SER A 514 19.13 -15.61 -16.55
CA SER A 514 19.71 -14.79 -17.62
C SER A 514 21.22 -14.63 -17.44
N GLN A 515 21.68 -14.49 -16.19
CA GLN A 515 23.11 -14.45 -15.87
C GLN A 515 23.79 -15.79 -16.18
N SER A 516 23.19 -16.93 -15.81
CA SER A 516 23.79 -18.25 -16.09
C SER A 516 23.89 -18.56 -17.59
N ARG A 517 22.89 -18.16 -18.40
CA ARG A 517 22.96 -18.30 -19.87
C ARG A 517 24.04 -17.41 -20.50
N ILE A 518 24.20 -16.18 -20.03
CA ILE A 518 25.24 -15.27 -20.52
C ILE A 518 26.64 -15.77 -20.10
N ILE A 519 26.79 -16.29 -18.88
CA ILE A 519 28.04 -16.91 -18.41
C ILE A 519 28.36 -18.17 -19.23
N ASN A 520 27.37 -19.03 -19.49
CA ASN A 520 27.58 -20.24 -20.31
C ASN A 520 27.95 -19.90 -21.76
N LEU A 521 27.32 -18.88 -22.36
CA LEU A 521 27.70 -18.42 -23.71
C LEU A 521 29.13 -17.87 -23.73
N LYS A 522 29.57 -17.16 -22.68
CA LYS A 522 30.95 -16.69 -22.53
C LYS A 522 31.96 -17.83 -22.43
N ILE A 523 31.64 -18.86 -21.64
CA ILE A 523 32.48 -20.06 -21.51
C ILE A 523 32.59 -20.78 -22.85
N VAL A 524 31.47 -20.96 -23.57
CA VAL A 524 31.45 -21.59 -24.89
C VAL A 524 32.30 -20.80 -25.89
N LEU A 525 32.12 -19.48 -25.97
CA LEU A 525 32.91 -18.63 -26.88
C LEU A 525 34.41 -18.63 -26.53
N PHE A 526 34.76 -18.66 -25.24
CA PHE A 526 36.14 -18.74 -24.79
C PHE A 526 36.77 -20.09 -25.16
N ILE A 527 36.06 -21.21 -24.97
CA ILE A 527 36.50 -22.54 -25.39
C ILE A 527 36.68 -22.61 -26.91
N SER A 528 35.73 -22.07 -27.68
CA SER A 528 35.83 -22.00 -29.15
C SER A 528 37.05 -21.20 -29.60
N LEU A 529 37.36 -20.08 -28.93
CA LEU A 529 38.55 -19.29 -29.22
C LEU A 529 39.84 -20.08 -28.96
N ILE A 530 39.94 -20.79 -27.83
CA ILE A 530 41.09 -21.64 -27.51
C ILE A 530 41.26 -22.72 -28.58
N ILE A 531 40.19 -23.40 -28.98
CA ILE A 531 40.24 -24.46 -30.00
C ILE A 531 40.75 -23.90 -31.33
N VAL A 532 40.18 -22.79 -31.82
CA VAL A 532 40.60 -22.16 -33.08
C VAL A 532 42.07 -21.72 -33.02
N SER A 533 42.49 -21.14 -31.90
CA SER A 533 43.88 -20.71 -31.67
C SER A 533 44.85 -21.90 -31.68
N SER A 534 44.49 -22.98 -30.99
CA SER A 534 45.30 -24.20 -30.87
C SER A 534 45.45 -24.90 -32.22
N SER A 535 44.34 -25.09 -32.95
CA SER A 535 44.35 -25.70 -34.29
C SER A 535 45.18 -24.88 -35.28
N SER A 536 45.14 -23.55 -35.17
CA SER A 536 45.94 -22.66 -36.01
C SER A 536 47.44 -22.77 -35.72
N ILE A 537 47.84 -22.90 -34.44
CA ILE A 537 49.23 -23.12 -34.04
C ILE A 537 49.74 -24.47 -34.58
N VAL A 538 48.95 -25.53 -34.44
CA VAL A 538 49.31 -26.87 -34.95
C VAL A 538 49.48 -26.84 -36.47
N ALA A 539 48.58 -26.20 -37.21
CA ALA A 539 48.70 -26.03 -38.65
C ALA A 539 49.98 -25.28 -39.03
N LEU A 540 50.33 -24.23 -38.29
CA LEU A 540 51.56 -23.46 -38.49
C LEU A 540 52.81 -24.31 -38.27
N ILE A 541 52.85 -25.11 -37.19
CA ILE A 541 53.94 -26.05 -36.89
C ILE A 541 54.07 -27.08 -38.01
N PHE A 542 52.96 -27.62 -38.51
CA PHE A 542 52.95 -28.60 -39.60
C PHE A 542 53.49 -28.02 -40.91
N ILE A 543 53.10 -26.79 -41.25
CA ILE A 543 53.61 -26.05 -42.42
C ILE A 543 55.12 -25.80 -42.29
N ILE A 544 55.59 -25.41 -41.09
CA ILE A 544 57.02 -25.20 -40.80
C ILE A 544 57.80 -26.51 -40.91
N HIS A 545 57.27 -27.61 -40.38
CA HIS A 545 57.93 -28.92 -40.43
C HIS A 545 58.03 -29.45 -41.87
N LYS A 546 56.94 -29.36 -42.65
CA LYS A 546 56.93 -29.82 -44.05
C LYS A 546 57.92 -29.04 -44.93
N ARG A 547 58.12 -27.74 -44.65
CA ARG A 547 59.10 -26.89 -45.35
C ARG A 547 60.55 -27.05 -44.89
N LYS A 548 60.84 -27.81 -43.82
CA LYS A 548 62.22 -28.17 -43.45
C LYS A 548 62.67 -29.50 -44.09
N LYS A 549 61.72 -30.29 -44.61
CA LYS A 549 62.00 -31.57 -45.29
C LYS A 549 62.10 -31.43 -46.82
N HIS A 550 61.81 -30.25 -47.35
CA HIS A 550 62.07 -29.82 -48.72
C HIS A 550 62.98 -28.60 -48.65
#